data_AF-A0A496SNF1-F1
#
_entry.id   AF-A0A496SNF1-F1
#
_cell.length_a   1.000
_cell.length_b   1.000
_cell.length_c   1.000
_cell.angle_alpha   90.00
_cell.angle_beta   90.00
_cell.angle_gamma   90.00
#
_symmetry.space_group_name_H-M   'P 1'
#
loop_
_entity.id
_entity.type
_entity.pdbx_description
1 polymer ?
#
loop_
_entity_poly.entity_id
_entity_poly.type
_entity_poly.pdbx_seq_one_letter_code
_entity_poly.pdbx_strand_id
1 'polypeptide(L)'
;MRKALLGLMVVGLALAACEKKGEEAKPVGKLEFSVNPDTLEVSTEPGDYLVTVAGKEVGGAEVTMDSVVVVVTFVDGSPIVLAGQNITESLLTWRARSPEEGGPMTGMLGEFWSFKAGEEKSFQLPVKVGTSLERPEDFEGLYFPTMYLQAAVAAGKPGFRVTLTYEATDESGNPVVGTITLYIVVVT
;
A
#
# COMPACT_ATOMS: atom_id res chain seq x y z
N MET A 1 -46.05 -18.23 76.25
CA MET A 1 -44.97 -18.58 75.27
C MET A 1 -45.08 -17.55 74.14
N ARG A 2 -44.22 -16.52 74.07
CA ARG A 2 -42.85 -16.43 73.50
C ARG A 2 -42.81 -16.55 71.96
N LYS A 3 -42.21 -15.52 71.30
CA LYS A 3 -41.81 -15.39 69.86
C LYS A 3 -42.96 -15.12 68.86
N ALA A 4 -42.76 -14.58 67.63
CA ALA A 4 -41.74 -13.71 66.98
C ALA A 4 -42.12 -13.60 65.46
N LEU A 5 -41.76 -12.62 64.62
CA LEU A 5 -41.33 -11.21 64.68
C LEU A 5 -41.48 -10.62 63.25
N LEU A 6 -41.56 -9.28 63.06
CA LEU A 6 -41.41 -8.55 61.77
C LEU A 6 -42.49 -8.84 60.69
N GLY A 7 -42.99 -7.91 59.87
CA GLY A 7 -42.68 -6.48 59.72
C GLY A 7 -41.64 -6.19 58.63
N LEU A 8 -42.08 -5.93 57.39
CA LEU A 8 -41.27 -5.23 56.39
C LEU A 8 -42.16 -4.48 55.38
N MET A 9 -41.99 -3.16 55.27
CA MET A 9 -42.49 -2.37 54.15
C MET A 9 -41.59 -2.61 52.93
N VAL A 10 -42.17 -2.75 51.73
CA VAL A 10 -41.41 -2.65 50.48
C VAL A 10 -41.40 -1.18 50.06
N VAL A 11 -40.29 -0.50 50.34
CA VAL A 11 -40.00 0.84 49.78
C VAL A 11 -39.54 0.63 48.33
N GLY A 12 -40.07 1.42 47.41
CA GLY A 12 -39.77 1.27 45.98
C GLY A 12 -38.35 1.72 45.61
N LEU A 13 -37.77 1.04 44.62
CA LEU A 13 -36.71 1.60 43.78
C LEU A 13 -37.26 1.79 42.37
N ALA A 14 -37.42 3.04 41.96
CA ALA A 14 -37.51 3.37 40.55
C ALA A 14 -36.11 3.21 39.94
N LEU A 15 -35.90 2.15 39.15
CA LEU A 15 -34.69 2.01 38.34
C LEU A 15 -34.75 3.05 37.22
N ALA A 16 -34.03 4.16 37.43
CA ALA A 16 -33.72 5.09 36.35
C ALA A 16 -32.81 4.36 35.35
N ALA A 17 -33.43 3.84 34.27
CA ALA A 17 -32.69 3.32 33.13
C ALA A 17 -31.96 4.48 32.47
N CYS A 18 -30.69 4.66 32.83
CA CYS A 18 -29.81 5.61 32.17
C CYS A 18 -29.46 5.03 30.80
N GLU A 19 -30.26 5.36 29.79
CA GLU A 19 -29.94 5.09 28.39
C GLU A 19 -28.65 5.84 28.04
N LYS A 20 -27.52 5.16 28.21
CA LYS A 20 -26.33 5.47 27.41
C LYS A 20 -26.73 5.25 25.96
N LYS A 21 -27.10 6.33 25.26
CA LYS A 21 -27.00 6.40 23.80
C LYS A 21 -25.63 5.83 23.44
N GLY A 22 -25.62 4.77 22.64
CA GLY A 22 -24.38 4.31 22.03
C GLY A 22 -23.80 5.48 21.25
N GLU A 23 -22.61 5.93 21.64
CA GLU A 23 -21.82 6.81 20.80
C GLU A 23 -21.54 6.01 19.52
N GLU A 24 -22.06 6.48 18.38
CA GLU A 24 -21.76 5.83 17.10
C GLU A 24 -20.25 5.77 16.95
N ALA A 25 -19.72 4.59 16.64
CA ALA A 25 -18.29 4.41 16.45
C ALA A 25 -17.85 5.37 15.35
N LYS A 26 -16.91 6.27 15.68
CA LYS A 26 -16.39 7.22 14.71
C LYS A 26 -15.80 6.46 13.52
N PRO A 27 -15.91 6.99 12.29
CA PRO A 27 -15.19 6.46 11.14
C PRO A 27 -13.69 6.31 11.47
N VAL A 28 -13.09 5.25 10.94
CA VAL A 28 -11.66 4.96 11.09
C VAL A 28 -11.11 4.75 9.70
N GLY A 29 -10.10 5.51 9.33
CA GLY A 29 -9.59 5.55 7.96
C GLY A 29 -9.14 4.18 7.47
N LYS A 30 -9.50 3.83 6.24
CA LYS A 30 -9.04 2.59 5.61
C LYS A 30 -8.90 2.78 4.11
N LEU A 31 -7.70 2.50 3.60
CA LEU A 31 -7.44 2.48 2.16
C LEU A 31 -7.50 1.04 1.62
N GLU A 32 -8.10 0.89 0.44
CA GLU A 32 -8.04 -0.31 -0.39
C GLU A 32 -7.44 0.04 -1.74
N PHE A 33 -6.56 -0.82 -2.26
CA PHE A 33 -5.87 -0.61 -3.53
C PHE A 33 -6.07 -1.83 -4.45
N SER A 34 -6.14 -1.56 -5.75
CA SER A 34 -6.15 -2.57 -6.80
C SER A 34 -5.18 -2.18 -7.92
N VAL A 35 -4.68 -3.19 -8.62
CA VAL A 35 -3.67 -3.06 -9.69
C VAL A 35 -4.17 -3.85 -10.89
N ASN A 36 -4.17 -3.25 -12.08
CA ASN A 36 -4.68 -3.86 -13.30
C ASN A 36 -3.74 -3.55 -14.50
N PRO A 37 -3.11 -4.57 -15.12
CA PRO A 37 -3.05 -5.96 -14.64
C PRO A 37 -2.27 -6.07 -13.33
N ASP A 38 -2.64 -6.99 -12.45
CA ASP A 38 -1.91 -7.31 -11.22
C ASP A 38 -0.59 -8.04 -11.51
N THR A 39 -0.56 -8.76 -12.64
CA THR A 39 0.61 -9.37 -13.27
C THR A 39 0.84 -8.76 -14.65
N LEU A 40 1.85 -7.91 -14.77
CA LEU A 40 2.29 -7.35 -16.04
C LEU A 40 3.28 -8.30 -16.72
N GLU A 41 2.92 -8.81 -17.90
CA GLU A 41 3.85 -9.56 -18.76
C GLU A 41 4.75 -8.59 -19.54
N VAL A 42 6.06 -8.82 -19.51
CA VAL A 42 7.07 -8.00 -20.20
C VAL A 42 8.07 -8.86 -20.98
N SER A 43 8.43 -8.43 -22.18
CA SER A 43 9.52 -9.03 -22.97
C SER A 43 10.89 -8.60 -22.44
N THR A 44 11.93 -9.40 -22.73
CA THR A 44 13.34 -8.98 -22.58
C THR A 44 13.78 -7.91 -23.61
N GLU A 45 12.94 -7.64 -24.61
CA GLU A 45 13.11 -6.54 -25.57
C GLU A 45 12.60 -5.20 -24.99
N PRO A 46 13.16 -4.05 -25.42
CA PRO A 46 12.67 -2.73 -25.00
C PRO A 46 11.20 -2.52 -25.35
N GLY A 47 10.44 -1.90 -24.43
CA GLY A 47 9.02 -1.67 -24.60
C GLY A 47 8.43 -0.74 -23.54
N ASP A 48 7.35 -0.08 -23.91
CA ASP A 48 6.51 0.76 -23.05
C ASP A 48 5.26 -0.03 -22.65
N TYR A 49 4.97 -0.06 -21.35
CA TYR A 49 3.86 -0.78 -20.74
C TYR A 49 3.11 0.14 -19.78
N LEU A 50 1.87 -0.22 -19.43
CA LEU A 50 1.03 0.60 -18.58
C LEU A 50 0.26 -0.26 -17.58
N VAL A 51 0.26 0.16 -16.32
CA VAL A 51 -0.52 -0.47 -15.24
C VAL A 51 -1.45 0.58 -14.66
N THR A 52 -2.73 0.26 -14.51
CA THR A 52 -3.66 1.11 -13.76
C THR A 52 -3.61 0.70 -12.29
N VAL A 53 -3.24 1.63 -11.42
CA VAL A 53 -3.42 1.49 -9.98
C VAL A 53 -4.65 2.30 -9.60
N ALA A 54 -5.55 1.73 -8.81
CA ALA A 54 -6.69 2.45 -8.25
C ALA A 54 -6.69 2.32 -6.73
N GLY A 55 -6.95 3.43 -6.05
CA GLY A 55 -7.02 3.52 -4.59
C GLY A 55 -8.38 4.08 -4.16
N LYS A 56 -8.86 3.62 -3.00
CA LYS A 56 -10.13 4.05 -2.43
C LYS A 56 -10.04 4.17 -0.91
N GLU A 57 -10.63 5.23 -0.36
CA GLU A 57 -10.96 5.32 1.05
C GLU A 57 -12.32 4.63 1.31
N VAL A 58 -12.36 3.67 2.23
CA VAL A 58 -13.53 2.83 2.55
C VAL A 58 -13.92 2.85 4.04
N GLY A 59 -13.13 3.52 4.87
CA GLY A 59 -13.32 3.64 6.32
C GLY A 59 -14.19 4.83 6.75
N GLY A 60 -14.36 5.82 5.87
CA GLY A 60 -15.20 7.00 6.07
C GLY A 60 -14.50 8.18 6.77
N ALA A 61 -13.17 8.18 6.82
CA ALA A 61 -12.35 9.25 7.40
C ALA A 61 -11.26 9.68 6.40
N GLU A 62 -10.84 10.95 6.43
CA GLU A 62 -9.68 11.39 5.62
C GLU A 62 -8.40 10.69 6.09
N VAL A 63 -7.56 10.24 5.15
CA VAL A 63 -6.29 9.54 5.40
C VAL A 63 -5.17 10.21 4.62
N THR A 64 -4.04 10.49 5.28
CA THR A 64 -2.83 11.02 4.64
C THR A 64 -1.62 10.14 4.97
N MET A 65 -0.80 9.85 3.95
CA MET A 65 0.42 9.05 4.08
C MET A 65 1.51 9.84 4.82
N ASP A 66 2.17 9.16 5.76
CA ASP A 66 3.31 9.67 6.53
C ASP A 66 4.64 9.18 5.93
N SER A 67 4.66 7.92 5.46
CA SER A 67 5.79 7.40 4.72
C SER A 67 5.41 6.26 3.78
N VAL A 68 6.21 6.11 2.73
CA VAL A 68 6.12 4.99 1.78
C VAL A 68 7.51 4.37 1.62
N VAL A 69 7.56 3.04 1.60
CA VAL A 69 8.74 2.25 1.22
C VAL A 69 8.37 1.39 0.04
N VAL A 70 9.14 1.46 -1.06
CA VAL A 70 9.01 0.53 -2.18
C VAL A 70 10.26 -0.35 -2.25
N VAL A 71 10.06 -1.64 -2.50
CA VAL A 71 11.12 -2.64 -2.65
C VAL A 71 10.82 -3.49 -3.89
N VAL A 72 11.83 -3.68 -4.75
CA VAL A 72 11.75 -4.64 -5.87
C VAL A 72 12.63 -5.86 -5.60
N THR A 73 12.02 -7.03 -5.61
CA THR A 73 12.65 -8.35 -5.46
C THR A 73 12.33 -9.23 -6.67
N PHE A 74 12.89 -10.44 -6.72
CA PHE A 74 12.30 -11.49 -7.56
C PHE A 74 10.90 -11.88 -7.02
N VAL A 75 10.07 -12.53 -7.85
CA VAL A 75 8.69 -12.95 -7.48
C VAL A 75 8.63 -13.75 -6.17
N ASP A 76 9.65 -14.56 -5.87
CA ASP A 76 9.76 -15.36 -4.64
C ASP A 76 10.23 -14.57 -3.40
N GLY A 77 10.40 -13.25 -3.53
CA GLY A 77 10.88 -12.36 -2.47
C GLY A 77 12.40 -12.35 -2.28
N SER A 78 13.18 -13.13 -3.05
CA SER A 78 14.64 -13.11 -2.94
C SER A 78 15.24 -11.82 -3.53
N PRO A 79 16.34 -11.30 -2.93
CA PRO A 79 17.01 -10.09 -3.43
C PRO A 79 17.67 -10.33 -4.78
N ILE A 80 17.71 -9.28 -5.60
CA ILE A 80 18.31 -9.30 -6.93
C ILE A 80 19.81 -9.01 -6.79
N VAL A 81 20.63 -10.00 -7.15
CA VAL A 81 22.11 -9.89 -7.09
C VAL A 81 22.68 -9.88 -8.51
N LEU A 82 23.29 -8.77 -8.91
CA LEU A 82 23.98 -8.62 -10.21
C LEU A 82 25.46 -8.31 -9.99
N ALA A 83 26.33 -9.00 -10.72
CA ALA A 83 27.79 -8.86 -10.60
C ALA A 83 28.35 -8.93 -9.16
N GLY A 84 27.65 -9.60 -8.24
CA GLY A 84 28.00 -9.70 -6.82
C GLY A 84 27.42 -8.60 -5.91
N GLN A 85 26.70 -7.62 -6.45
CA GLN A 85 26.03 -6.55 -5.71
C GLN A 85 24.54 -6.85 -5.50
N ASN A 86 24.04 -6.66 -4.27
CA ASN A 86 22.61 -6.68 -3.96
C ASN A 86 21.93 -5.38 -4.46
N ILE A 87 21.43 -5.39 -5.69
CA ILE A 87 20.80 -4.20 -6.28
C ILE A 87 19.38 -3.95 -5.77
N THR A 88 18.72 -4.95 -5.19
CA THR A 88 17.45 -4.74 -4.46
C THR A 88 17.63 -3.70 -3.37
N GLU A 89 18.69 -3.81 -2.57
CA GLU A 89 18.96 -2.90 -1.46
C GLU A 89 19.52 -1.55 -1.93
N SER A 90 20.46 -1.56 -2.89
CA SER A 90 21.21 -0.34 -3.24
C SER A 90 20.56 0.53 -4.31
N LEU A 91 19.67 0.00 -5.15
CA LEU A 91 19.11 0.70 -6.32
C LEU A 91 17.58 0.55 -6.45
N LEU A 92 17.03 -0.58 -6.01
CA LEU A 92 15.61 -0.91 -6.18
C LEU A 92 14.81 -0.92 -4.86
N THR A 93 15.34 -0.21 -3.86
CA THR A 93 14.63 0.14 -2.62
C THR A 93 14.68 1.66 -2.46
N TRP A 94 13.53 2.28 -2.28
CA TRP A 94 13.44 3.71 -1.98
C TRP A 94 12.39 3.97 -0.90
N ARG A 95 12.59 5.06 -0.15
CA ARG A 95 11.70 5.51 0.91
C ARG A 95 11.38 6.98 0.69
N ALA A 96 10.10 7.32 0.82
CA ALA A 96 9.58 8.67 0.66
C ALA A 96 8.80 9.07 1.93
N ARG A 97 8.96 10.32 2.38
CA ARG A 97 8.15 10.97 3.41
C ARG A 97 7.31 12.13 2.88
N SER A 98 7.44 12.40 1.58
CA SER A 98 6.56 13.25 0.79
C SER A 98 6.47 12.70 -0.63
N PRO A 99 5.51 13.13 -1.46
CA PRO A 99 5.40 12.68 -2.86
C PRO A 99 6.69 12.90 -3.67
N GLU A 100 7.37 14.03 -3.44
CA GLU A 100 8.55 14.46 -4.19
C GLU A 100 9.76 13.56 -3.91
N GLU A 101 9.87 13.00 -2.71
CA GLU A 101 10.87 11.97 -2.35
C GLU A 101 10.57 10.60 -3.01
N GLY A 102 9.46 10.47 -3.74
CA GLY A 102 8.93 9.24 -4.34
C GLY A 102 9.80 8.49 -5.35
N GLY A 103 10.94 9.06 -5.76
CA GLY A 103 11.90 8.42 -6.66
C GLY A 103 11.32 8.13 -8.05
N PRO A 104 11.13 6.86 -8.46
CA PRO A 104 10.41 6.50 -9.69
C PRO A 104 8.88 6.53 -9.57
N MET A 105 8.33 6.77 -8.38
CA MET A 105 6.88 6.72 -8.14
C MET A 105 6.27 8.09 -7.82
N THR A 106 7.01 9.19 -7.98
CA THR A 106 6.59 10.55 -7.60
C THR A 106 5.20 10.94 -8.12
N GLY A 107 4.90 10.69 -9.40
CA GLY A 107 3.56 10.97 -9.95
C GLY A 107 2.43 10.17 -9.28
N MET A 108 2.63 8.86 -9.07
CA MET A 108 1.65 8.00 -8.40
C MET A 108 1.47 8.38 -6.93
N LEU A 109 2.56 8.75 -6.26
CA LEU A 109 2.54 9.19 -4.87
C LEU A 109 1.89 10.56 -4.73
N GLY A 110 2.06 11.47 -5.69
CA GLY A 110 1.34 12.74 -5.72
C GLY A 110 -0.18 12.55 -5.79
N GLU A 111 -0.65 11.59 -6.59
CA GLU A 111 -2.08 11.25 -6.68
C GLU A 111 -2.62 10.64 -5.37
N PHE A 112 -1.89 9.67 -4.80
CA PHE A 112 -2.38 8.85 -3.68
C PHE A 112 -1.91 9.28 -2.28
N TRP A 113 -1.16 10.39 -2.12
CA TRP A 113 -0.63 10.78 -0.80
C TRP A 113 -1.70 11.05 0.25
N SER A 114 -2.88 11.51 -0.19
CA SER A 114 -4.01 11.82 0.68
C SER A 114 -5.31 11.40 0.00
N PHE A 115 -6.25 10.89 0.78
CA PHE A 115 -7.60 10.54 0.35
C PHE A 115 -8.62 11.14 1.32
N LYS A 116 -9.62 11.84 0.79
CA LYS A 116 -10.80 12.23 1.58
C LYS A 116 -11.66 11.01 1.89
N ALA A 117 -12.51 11.13 2.91
CA ALA A 117 -13.49 10.12 3.26
C ALA A 117 -14.33 9.68 2.03
N GLY A 118 -14.29 8.39 1.70
CA GLY A 118 -14.98 7.81 0.54
C GLY A 118 -14.42 8.17 -0.84
N GLU A 119 -13.25 8.81 -0.94
CA GLU A 119 -12.65 9.22 -2.22
C GLU A 119 -12.09 8.01 -3.01
N GLU A 120 -12.28 8.03 -4.33
CA GLU A 120 -11.74 7.07 -5.28
C GLU A 120 -10.81 7.78 -6.26
N LYS A 121 -9.61 7.21 -6.49
CA LYS A 121 -8.59 7.76 -7.38
C LYS A 121 -7.98 6.67 -8.26
N SER A 122 -7.45 7.05 -9.42
CA SER A 122 -6.76 6.15 -10.33
C SER A 122 -5.54 6.81 -10.96
N PHE A 123 -4.42 6.10 -10.99
CA PHE A 123 -3.18 6.54 -11.62
C PHE A 123 -2.76 5.52 -12.69
N GLN A 124 -2.36 6.02 -13.86
CA GLN A 124 -1.74 5.20 -14.90
C GLN A 124 -0.23 5.20 -14.66
N LEU A 125 0.29 4.12 -14.07
CA LEU A 125 1.71 3.91 -13.82
C LEU A 125 2.41 3.43 -15.08
N PRO A 126 3.28 4.24 -15.72
CA PRO A 126 4.08 3.78 -16.84
C PRO A 126 5.18 2.85 -16.33
N VAL A 127 5.38 1.75 -17.06
CA VAL A 127 6.48 0.80 -16.84
C VAL A 127 7.27 0.69 -18.14
N LYS A 128 8.59 0.88 -18.08
CA LYS A 128 9.46 0.88 -19.26
C LYS A 128 10.55 -0.17 -19.13
N VAL A 129 10.66 -1.02 -20.15
CA VAL A 129 11.84 -1.86 -20.37
C VAL A 129 12.76 -1.13 -21.36
N GLY A 130 14.03 -0.93 -20.99
CA GLY A 130 14.97 -0.15 -21.80
C GLY A 130 16.40 -0.68 -21.76
N THR A 131 17.24 -0.27 -22.71
CA THR A 131 18.63 -0.78 -22.84
C THR A 131 19.64 -0.07 -21.95
N SER A 132 19.31 1.12 -21.43
CA SER A 132 20.15 1.84 -20.47
C SER A 132 20.11 1.15 -19.10
N LEU A 133 21.23 1.15 -18.38
CA LEU A 133 21.28 0.76 -16.97
C LEU A 133 20.70 1.86 -16.06
N GLU A 134 20.80 3.12 -16.50
CA GLU A 134 20.27 4.29 -15.78
C GLU A 134 18.86 4.59 -16.26
N ARG A 135 17.96 4.93 -15.33
CA ARG A 135 16.62 5.42 -15.60
C ARG A 135 16.72 6.79 -16.32
N PRO A 136 15.96 7.04 -17.41
CA PRO A 136 15.88 8.37 -18.01
C PRO A 136 15.43 9.43 -16.99
N GLU A 137 16.04 10.62 -17.02
CA GLU A 137 15.79 11.67 -16.02
C GLU A 137 14.31 12.11 -16.01
N ASP A 138 13.71 12.30 -17.18
CA ASP A 138 12.31 12.72 -17.37
C ASP A 138 11.28 11.57 -17.27
N PHE A 139 11.65 10.39 -16.74
CA PHE A 139 10.75 9.23 -16.66
C PHE A 139 10.17 8.99 -15.26
N GLU A 140 8.94 9.48 -15.05
CA GLU A 140 8.13 9.28 -13.85
C GLU A 140 7.42 7.92 -13.85
N GLY A 141 8.19 6.84 -13.77
CA GLY A 141 7.65 5.49 -13.68
C GLY A 141 8.68 4.43 -13.34
N LEU A 142 8.22 3.17 -13.33
CA LEU A 142 9.09 2.01 -13.08
C LEU A 142 9.92 1.69 -14.31
N TYR A 143 11.24 1.83 -14.19
CA TYR A 143 12.18 1.54 -15.27
C TYR A 143 12.99 0.28 -14.99
N PHE A 144 12.99 -0.64 -15.95
CA PHE A 144 13.73 -1.89 -15.89
C PHE A 144 14.74 -1.99 -17.05
N PRO A 145 16.05 -1.95 -16.76
CA PRO A 145 17.06 -2.34 -17.74
C PRO A 145 16.82 -3.75 -18.28
N THR A 146 16.91 -3.95 -19.59
CA THR A 146 16.79 -5.28 -20.24
C THR A 146 17.76 -6.30 -19.64
N MET A 147 18.96 -5.85 -19.22
CA MET A 147 19.95 -6.67 -18.52
C MET A 147 19.40 -7.30 -17.23
N TYR A 148 18.49 -6.64 -16.52
CA TYR A 148 17.92 -7.17 -15.28
C TYR A 148 16.93 -8.30 -15.60
N LEU A 149 16.10 -8.14 -16.63
CA LEU A 149 15.18 -9.17 -17.12
C LEU A 149 15.96 -10.40 -17.63
N GLN A 150 17.02 -10.17 -18.42
CA GLN A 150 17.90 -11.24 -18.91
C GLN A 150 18.58 -11.98 -17.76
N ALA A 151 19.01 -11.28 -16.71
CA ALA A 151 19.57 -11.90 -15.51
C ALA A 151 18.52 -12.70 -14.71
N ALA A 152 17.26 -12.25 -14.65
CA ALA A 152 16.16 -13.01 -14.05
C ALA A 152 15.96 -14.35 -14.79
N VAL A 153 15.85 -14.30 -16.12
CA VAL A 153 15.72 -15.50 -16.98
C VAL A 153 16.92 -16.44 -16.81
N ALA A 154 18.15 -15.93 -16.84
CA ALA A 154 19.36 -16.72 -16.64
C ALA A 154 19.45 -17.35 -15.23
N ALA A 155 18.84 -16.74 -14.23
CA ALA A 155 18.74 -17.26 -12.86
C ALA A 155 17.51 -18.18 -12.64
N GLY A 156 16.72 -18.47 -13.69
CA GLY A 156 15.48 -19.25 -13.59
C GLY A 156 14.38 -18.57 -12.78
N LYS A 157 14.43 -17.25 -12.63
CA LYS A 157 13.42 -16.45 -11.94
C LYS A 157 12.35 -15.98 -12.95
N PRO A 158 11.05 -16.08 -12.62
CA PRO A 158 9.98 -15.70 -13.54
C PRO A 158 9.85 -14.18 -13.74
N GLY A 159 10.59 -13.36 -12.99
CA GLY A 159 10.53 -11.91 -13.03
C GLY A 159 10.57 -11.29 -11.63
N PHE A 160 9.90 -10.16 -11.46
CA PHE A 160 10.00 -9.28 -10.30
C PHE A 160 8.69 -9.12 -9.55
N ARG A 161 8.81 -8.80 -8.25
CA ARG A 161 7.73 -8.30 -7.41
C ARG A 161 8.08 -6.90 -6.95
N VAL A 162 7.25 -5.92 -7.29
CA VAL A 162 7.31 -4.56 -6.76
C VAL A 162 6.33 -4.48 -5.60
N THR A 163 6.83 -4.23 -4.39
CA THR A 163 6.01 -4.09 -3.18
C THR A 163 6.15 -2.67 -2.65
N LEU A 164 5.03 -1.96 -2.59
CA LEU A 164 4.91 -0.66 -1.92
C LEU A 164 4.23 -0.90 -0.57
N THR A 165 4.85 -0.45 0.52
CA THR A 165 4.27 -0.41 1.86
C THR A 165 4.08 1.05 2.25
N TYR A 166 2.90 1.42 2.73
CA TYR A 166 2.63 2.75 3.26
C TYR A 166 2.29 2.71 4.75
N GLU A 167 2.77 3.73 5.46
CA GLU A 167 2.33 4.14 6.79
C GLU A 167 1.60 5.47 6.62
N ALA A 168 0.40 5.57 7.20
CA ALA A 168 -0.49 6.72 7.07
C ALA A 168 -1.24 6.95 8.38
N THR A 169 -1.84 8.13 8.51
CA THR A 169 -2.63 8.54 9.67
C THR A 169 -3.97 9.10 9.20
N ASP A 170 -5.05 8.71 9.87
CA ASP A 170 -6.39 9.28 9.63
C ASP A 170 -6.61 10.61 10.37
N GLU A 171 -7.66 11.35 10.02
CA GLU A 171 -7.99 12.65 10.66
C GLU A 171 -8.21 12.58 12.19
N SER A 172 -8.46 11.39 12.73
CA SER A 172 -8.59 11.14 14.18
C SER A 172 -7.28 10.73 14.86
N GLY A 173 -6.20 10.59 14.10
CA GLY A 173 -4.88 10.17 14.60
C GLY A 173 -4.70 8.65 14.69
N ASN A 174 -5.57 7.85 14.06
CA ASN A 174 -5.40 6.40 14.03
C ASN A 174 -4.40 6.00 12.92
N PRO A 175 -3.50 5.03 13.18
CA PRO A 175 -2.58 4.55 12.16
C PRO A 175 -3.28 3.66 11.13
N VAL A 176 -3.03 3.93 9.86
CA VAL A 176 -3.48 3.16 8.69
C VAL A 176 -2.25 2.62 7.97
N VAL A 177 -2.12 1.31 7.85
CA VAL A 177 -0.96 0.65 7.22
C VAL A 177 -1.45 -0.33 6.17
N GLY A 178 -0.78 -0.39 5.02
CA GLY A 178 -1.12 -1.34 3.98
C GLY A 178 -0.03 -1.53 2.95
N THR A 179 -0.30 -2.40 1.98
CA THR A 179 0.64 -2.74 0.91
C THR A 179 -0.05 -2.82 -0.44
N ILE A 180 0.66 -2.37 -1.48
CA ILE A 180 0.30 -2.55 -2.89
C ILE A 180 1.37 -3.47 -3.48
N THR A 181 0.98 -4.49 -4.25
CA THR A 181 1.92 -5.38 -4.95
C THR A 181 1.60 -5.40 -6.44
N LEU A 182 2.63 -5.25 -7.26
CA LEU A 182 2.61 -5.47 -8.71
C LEU A 182 3.62 -6.59 -9.04
N TYR A 183 3.19 -7.57 -9.82
CA TYR A 183 4.09 -8.59 -10.39
C TYR A 183 4.47 -8.20 -11.81
N ILE A 184 5.74 -8.39 -12.15
CA ILE A 184 6.28 -8.13 -13.49
C ILE A 184 6.94 -9.43 -13.95
N VAL A 185 6.24 -10.18 -14.81
CA VAL A 185 6.65 -11.50 -15.26
C VAL A 185 7.34 -11.38 -16.61
N VAL A 186 8.52 -12.00 -16.74
CA VAL A 186 9.29 -11.98 -17.98
C VAL A 186 8.79 -13.09 -18.90
N VAL A 187 8.32 -12.71 -20.07
CA VAL A 187 7.96 -13.64 -21.16
C VAL A 187 9.06 -13.66 -22.22
N THR A 188 9.32 -14.84 -22.79
CA THR A 188 10.45 -15.14 -23.69
C THR A 188 9.99 -15.91 -24.91
#